data_AF-A0A0N0BN55-F1
#
_entry.id   AF-A0A0N0BN55-F1
#
_cell.length_a   1.000
_cell.length_b   1.000
_cell.length_c   1.000
_cell.angle_alpha   90.00
_cell.angle_beta   90.00
_cell.angle_gamma   90.00
#
_symmetry.space_group_name_H-M   'P 1'
#
loop_
_entity.id
_entity.type
_entity.pdbx_description
1 polymer ?
#
loop_
_entity_poly.entity_id
_entity_poly.type
_entity_poly.pdbx_seq_one_letter_code
_entity_poly.pdbx_strand_id
1 'polypeptide(L)'
;MIERAEFNLNALIGDYKDNTEIWMGGFTGREGSAESGVAYGREVLSDSEIGVVFEDSDLNQLGIELEHRGDVYNIRMSRGGYLEVYEPNDLGAMGYVRLLNEVIENYVR
;
A
#
# COMPACT_ATOMS: atom_id res chain seq x y z
N MET A 1 4.79 0.75 26.96
CA MET A 1 5.77 1.23 25.97
C MET A 1 4.99 1.42 24.68
N ILE A 2 5.19 2.52 23.94
CA ILE A 2 4.55 2.72 22.63
C ILE A 2 5.62 2.40 21.59
N GLU A 3 5.33 1.44 20.72
CA GLU A 3 6.20 1.03 19.62
C GLU A 3 5.57 1.42 18.28
N ARG A 4 6.41 1.59 17.25
CA ARG A 4 5.95 1.90 15.90
C ARG A 4 5.39 0.62 15.28
N ALA A 5 4.16 0.67 14.80
CA ALA A 5 3.55 -0.43 14.04
C ALA A 5 4.31 -0.66 12.72
N GLU A 6 4.40 -1.91 12.28
CA GLU A 6 4.84 -2.25 10.91
C GLU A 6 3.68 -2.83 10.11
N PHE A 7 3.63 -2.56 8.81
CA PHE A 7 2.62 -3.14 7.92
C PHE A 7 3.20 -4.32 7.13
N ASN A 8 2.46 -5.42 7.11
CA ASN A 8 2.72 -6.58 6.26
C ASN A 8 2.18 -6.36 4.85
N LEU A 9 2.91 -5.58 4.05
CA LEU A 9 2.47 -5.22 2.69
C LEU A 9 2.30 -6.44 1.78
N ASN A 10 3.08 -7.51 1.98
CA ASN A 10 2.95 -8.73 1.19
C ASN A 10 1.62 -9.47 1.46
N ALA A 11 1.15 -9.49 2.72
CA ALA A 11 -0.17 -10.03 3.03
C ALA A 11 -1.27 -9.15 2.43
N LEU A 12 -1.11 -7.82 2.50
CA LEU A 12 -2.08 -6.91 1.90
C LEU A 12 -2.20 -7.15 0.38
N ILE A 13 -1.08 -7.24 -0.34
CA ILE A 13 -1.09 -7.60 -1.77
C ILE A 13 -1.78 -8.94 -2.00
N GLY A 14 -1.46 -9.95 -1.20
CA GLY A 14 -2.03 -11.29 -1.32
C GLY A 14 -3.56 -11.31 -1.28
N ASP A 15 -4.15 -10.48 -0.43
CA ASP A 15 -5.61 -10.42 -0.26
C ASP A 15 -6.30 -9.55 -1.33
N TYR A 16 -5.60 -8.52 -1.83
CA TYR A 16 -6.23 -7.44 -2.58
C TYR A 16 -5.90 -7.45 -4.08
N LYS A 17 -4.71 -7.87 -4.51
CA LYS A 17 -4.22 -7.68 -5.89
C LYS A 17 -5.15 -8.18 -7.00
N ASP A 18 -5.97 -9.19 -6.73
CA ASP A 18 -6.85 -9.81 -7.73
C ASP A 18 -8.23 -9.13 -7.79
N ASN A 19 -8.56 -8.29 -6.81
CA ASN A 19 -9.89 -7.69 -6.63
C ASN A 19 -9.88 -6.16 -6.48
N THR A 20 -8.71 -5.54 -6.37
CA THR A 20 -8.56 -4.08 -6.27
C THR A 20 -7.47 -3.58 -7.21
N GLU A 21 -7.57 -2.30 -7.57
CA GLU A 21 -6.55 -1.58 -8.28
C GLU A 21 -5.35 -1.27 -7.37
N ILE A 22 -4.14 -1.55 -7.86
CA ILE A 22 -2.89 -1.16 -7.20
C ILE A 22 -2.36 0.06 -7.93
N TRP A 23 -2.63 1.24 -7.39
CA TRP A 23 -2.30 2.50 -8.04
C TRP A 23 -0.86 2.98 -7.77
N MET A 24 -0.16 2.35 -6.84
CA MET A 24 1.24 2.65 -6.52
C MET A 24 1.97 1.45 -5.90
N GLY A 25 3.24 1.29 -6.26
CA GLY A 25 4.16 0.35 -5.62
C GLY A 25 5.50 1.03 -5.32
N GLY A 26 6.06 0.78 -4.13
CA GLY A 26 7.39 1.22 -3.76
C GLY A 26 8.32 0.04 -3.49
N PHE A 27 9.57 0.16 -3.94
CA PHE A 27 10.59 -0.87 -3.78
C PHE A 27 11.85 -0.36 -3.11
N THR A 28 12.62 -1.28 -2.54
CA THR A 28 13.97 -1.06 -2.00
C THR A 28 14.81 -2.32 -2.14
N GLY A 29 16.14 -2.19 -2.02
CA GLY A 29 17.04 -3.34 -1.95
C GLY A 29 17.25 -4.04 -3.30
N ARG A 30 16.92 -3.34 -4.40
CA ARG A 30 17.15 -3.85 -5.75
C ARG A 30 18.64 -3.88 -6.09
N GLU A 31 19.08 -4.91 -6.79
CA GLU A 31 20.41 -4.95 -7.39
C GLU A 31 20.51 -3.99 -8.59
N GLY A 32 21.48 -3.08 -8.56
CA GLY A 32 21.71 -2.09 -9.61
C GLY A 32 22.00 -0.69 -9.04
N SER A 33 21.99 0.33 -9.89
CA SER A 33 22.24 1.73 -9.46
C SER A 33 20.99 2.42 -8.86
N ALA A 34 19.80 1.89 -9.12
CA ALA A 34 18.55 2.38 -8.55
C ALA A 34 18.10 1.46 -7.41
N GLU A 35 18.60 1.74 -6.20
CA GLU A 35 18.40 0.89 -5.03
C GLU A 35 16.98 0.99 -4.43
N SER A 36 16.26 2.09 -4.69
CA SER A 36 14.88 2.31 -4.22
C SER A 36 14.10 3.25 -5.15
N GLY A 37 12.78 3.16 -5.11
CA GLY A 37 11.90 3.99 -5.92
C GLY A 37 10.42 3.75 -5.65
N VAL A 38 9.58 4.58 -6.27
CA VAL A 38 8.11 4.46 -6.23
C VAL A 38 7.57 4.67 -7.63
N ALA A 39 6.72 3.76 -8.09
CA ALA A 39 5.97 3.89 -9.33
C ALA A 39 4.50 4.19 -9.03
N TYR A 40 3.87 5.00 -9.87
CA TYR A 40 2.46 5.38 -9.81
C TYR A 40 1.81 5.05 -11.15
N GLY A 41 0.56 4.61 -11.14
CA GLY A 41 -0.15 4.24 -12.36
C GLY A 41 -1.34 3.36 -12.06
N ARG A 42 -1.73 2.53 -13.03
CA ARG A 42 -2.66 1.41 -12.82
C ARG A 42 -1.92 0.13 -13.12
N GLU A 43 -2.28 -0.94 -12.42
CA GLU A 43 -1.70 -2.27 -12.60
C GLU A 43 -0.17 -2.24 -12.47
N VAL A 44 0.38 -1.36 -11.62
CA VAL A 44 1.82 -1.02 -11.60
C VAL A 44 2.72 -2.22 -11.28
N LEU A 45 2.19 -3.19 -10.53
CA LEU A 45 2.92 -4.41 -10.17
C LEU A 45 2.92 -5.45 -11.29
N SER A 46 1.94 -5.41 -12.20
CA SER A 46 1.81 -6.32 -13.33
C SER A 46 2.23 -5.68 -14.67
N ASP A 47 2.62 -4.40 -14.66
CA ASP A 47 3.21 -3.73 -15.81
C ASP A 47 4.44 -4.51 -16.31
N SER A 48 4.56 -4.72 -17.62
CA SER A 48 5.63 -5.57 -18.16
C SER A 48 7.03 -4.98 -18.04
N GLU A 49 7.16 -3.66 -17.96
CA GLU A 49 8.46 -2.97 -17.87
C GLU A 49 8.82 -2.64 -16.41
N ILE A 50 7.82 -2.35 -15.58
CA ILE A 50 8.00 -1.94 -14.19
C ILE A 50 7.78 -3.10 -13.21
N GLY A 51 6.91 -4.06 -13.50
CA GLY A 51 6.59 -5.19 -12.62
C GLY A 51 7.82 -5.99 -12.19
N VAL A 52 8.75 -6.24 -13.12
CA VAL A 52 10.03 -6.92 -12.85
C VAL A 52 10.86 -6.23 -11.77
N VAL A 53 10.72 -4.91 -11.62
CA VAL A 53 11.41 -4.15 -10.57
C VAL A 53 10.94 -4.59 -9.18
N PHE A 54 9.65 -4.89 -9.03
CA PHE A 54 9.05 -5.31 -7.77
C PHE A 54 9.27 -6.79 -7.47
N GLU A 55 9.45 -7.63 -8.50
CA GLU A 55 9.78 -9.04 -8.32
C GLU A 55 11.19 -9.23 -7.75
N ASP A 56 12.15 -8.39 -8.15
CA ASP A 56 13.56 -8.47 -7.77
C ASP A 56 13.91 -7.59 -6.53
N SER A 57 12.92 -7.13 -5.76
CA SER A 57 13.14 -6.18 -4.67
C SER A 57 12.19 -6.35 -3.48
N ASP A 58 12.51 -5.69 -2.38
CA ASP A 58 11.63 -5.64 -1.22
C ASP A 58 10.59 -4.53 -1.39
N LEU A 59 9.31 -4.91 -1.32
CA LEU A 59 8.22 -3.94 -1.28
C LEU A 59 8.27 -3.12 0.01
N ASN A 60 8.33 -1.79 -0.12
CA ASN A 60 8.40 -0.87 1.01
C ASN A 60 7.19 0.08 1.10
N GLN A 61 6.42 0.24 0.02
CA GLN A 61 5.21 1.05 -0.05
C GLN A 61 4.19 0.44 -1.01
N LEU A 62 2.92 0.73 -0.79
CA LEU A 62 1.83 0.20 -1.58
C LEU A 62 0.64 1.17 -1.55
N GLY A 63 0.05 1.41 -2.71
CA GLY A 63 -1.19 2.15 -2.90
C GLY A 63 -2.30 1.23 -3.42
N ILE A 64 -3.43 1.17 -2.71
CA ILE A 64 -4.61 0.40 -3.13
C ILE A 64 -5.86 1.27 -3.25
N GLU A 65 -6.78 0.90 -4.14
CA GLU A 65 -8.12 1.50 -4.28
C GLU A 65 -9.15 0.69 -3.47
N LEU A 66 -9.32 1.00 -2.19
CA LEU A 66 -10.18 0.25 -1.30
C LEU A 66 -11.64 0.72 -1.38
N GLU A 67 -12.55 -0.18 -1.75
CA GLU A 67 -13.98 0.05 -1.53
C GLU A 67 -14.35 -0.30 -0.07
N HIS A 68 -14.89 0.67 0.66
CA HIS A 68 -15.35 0.47 2.03
C HIS A 68 -16.65 1.25 2.28
N ARG A 69 -17.72 0.53 2.65
CA ARG A 69 -19.06 1.08 2.94
C ARG A 69 -19.66 1.91 1.78
N GLY A 70 -19.33 1.55 0.54
CA GLY A 70 -19.82 2.22 -0.67
C GLY A 70 -19.02 3.45 -1.09
N ASP A 71 -17.98 3.81 -0.33
CA ASP A 71 -17.00 4.82 -0.72
C ASP A 71 -15.73 4.13 -1.23
N VAL A 72 -15.01 4.81 -2.13
CA VAL A 72 -13.73 4.35 -2.67
C VAL A 72 -12.60 5.21 -2.12
N TYR A 73 -11.58 4.56 -1.57
CA TYR A 73 -10.44 5.21 -0.93
C TYR A 73 -9.14 4.82 -1.61
N ASN A 74 -8.36 5.81 -2.05
CA ASN A 74 -6.97 5.60 -2.43
C ASN A 74 -6.13 5.66 -1.16
N ILE A 75 -5.60 4.51 -0.73
CA ILE A 75 -4.85 4.39 0.51
C ILE A 75 -3.40 4.07 0.19
N ARG A 76 -2.48 4.82 0.78
CA ARG A 76 -1.05 4.53 0.77
C ARG A 76 -0.60 3.98 2.12
N MET A 77 0.15 2.89 2.07
CA MET A 77 0.83 2.31 3.22
C MET A 77 2.32 2.20 2.95
N SER A 78 3.14 2.39 4.00
CA SER A 78 4.55 1.99 3.98
C SER A 78 4.79 0.89 5.00
N ARG A 79 5.77 0.02 4.74
CA ARG A 79 6.15 -1.04 5.67
C ARG A 79 6.42 -0.52 7.09
N GLY A 80 6.94 0.71 7.21
CA GLY A 80 7.15 1.37 8.50
C GLY A 80 5.88 1.96 9.16
N GLY A 81 4.68 1.43 8.92
CA GLY A 81 3.50 1.89 9.65
C GLY A 81 3.00 3.29 9.30
N TYR A 82 3.51 3.90 8.22
CA TYR A 82 2.87 5.10 7.67
C TYR A 82 1.62 4.67 6.89
N LEU A 83 0.49 5.32 7.20
CA LEU A 83 -0.79 5.16 6.52
C LEU A 83 -1.28 6.56 6.12
N GLU A 84 -1.76 6.68 4.90
CA GLU A 84 -2.32 7.90 4.35
C GLU A 84 -3.55 7.55 3.50
N VAL A 85 -4.65 8.26 3.72
CA VAL A 85 -5.78 8.27 2.79
C VAL A 85 -5.50 9.39 1.80
N TYR A 86 -5.08 9.00 0.60
CA TYR A 86 -4.70 9.90 -0.48
C TYR A 86 -5.95 10.57 -1.07
N GLU A 87 -7.00 9.78 -1.31
CA GLU A 87 -8.31 10.27 -1.75
C GLU A 87 -9.44 9.43 -1.13
N PRO A 88 -10.59 10.04 -0.79
CA PRO A 88 -10.79 11.48 -0.68
C PRO A 88 -10.00 12.07 0.51
N ASN A 89 -9.52 13.31 0.38
CA ASN A 89 -8.65 13.95 1.36
C ASN A 89 -9.40 14.64 2.53
N ASP A 90 -10.71 14.44 2.62
CA ASP A 90 -11.60 15.01 3.63
C ASP A 90 -12.09 13.96 4.65
N LEU A 91 -11.46 12.78 4.68
CA LEU A 91 -11.78 11.75 5.67
C LEU A 91 -11.47 12.24 7.09
N GLY A 92 -12.53 12.62 7.82
CA GLY A 92 -12.40 13.05 9.20
C GLY A 92 -11.86 11.94 10.12
N ALA A 93 -11.35 12.33 11.30
CA ALA A 93 -10.68 11.43 12.24
C ALA A 93 -11.48 10.14 12.57
N MET A 94 -12.80 10.23 12.72
CA MET A 94 -13.64 9.05 12.99
C MET A 94 -13.74 8.10 11.81
N GLY A 95 -13.73 8.60 10.58
CA GLY A 95 -13.67 7.77 9.38
C GLY A 95 -12.34 7.06 9.27
N TYR A 96 -11.25 7.79 9.54
CA TYR A 96 -9.89 7.23 9.56
C TYR A 96 -9.73 6.11 10.59
N VAL A 97 -10.19 6.31 11.84
CA VAL A 97 -10.12 5.27 12.89
C VAL A 97 -10.94 4.03 12.51
N ARG A 98 -12.10 4.20 11.88
CA ARG A 98 -12.90 3.06 11.41
C ARG A 98 -12.18 2.28 10.32
N LEU A 99 -11.65 2.99 9.32
CA LEU A 99 -10.87 2.38 8.25
C LEU A 99 -9.67 1.59 8.81
N LEU A 100 -8.96 2.20 9.78
CA LEU A 100 -7.84 1.57 10.45
C LEU A 100 -8.26 0.26 11.14
N ASN A 101 -9.30 0.29 11.97
CA ASN A 101 -9.71 -0.87 12.77
C ASN A 101 -10.41 -1.97 11.95
N GLU A 102 -11.21 -1.60 10.96
CA GLU A 102 -12.03 -2.57 10.21
C GLU A 102 -11.25 -3.24 9.07
N VAL A 103 -10.21 -2.58 8.56
CA VAL A 103 -9.49 -3.06 7.37
C VAL A 103 -8.00 -3.23 7.66
N ILE A 104 -7.35 -2.17 8.13
CA ILE A 104 -5.88 -2.09 8.16
C ILE A 104 -5.26 -2.85 9.35
N GLU A 105 -5.96 -2.98 10.48
CA GLU A 105 -5.47 -3.63 11.70
C GLU A 105 -5.01 -5.08 11.45
N ASN A 106 -5.67 -5.79 10.52
CA ASN A 106 -5.31 -7.16 10.14
C ASN A 106 -3.90 -7.29 9.53
N TYR A 107 -3.32 -6.18 9.09
CA TYR A 107 -2.01 -6.13 8.44
C TYR A 107 -0.92 -5.49 9.31
N VAL A 108 -1.26 -5.08 10.54
CA VAL A 108 -0.29 -4.58 11.52
C VAL A 108 0.49 -5.74 12.14
N ARG A 109 1.80 -5.55 12.30
CA ARG A 109 2.72 -6.43 13.03
C ARG A 109 3.33 -5.70 14.21
#